data_AF-A0AAU5DWT2-F1
#
_entry.id   AF-A0AAU5DWT2-F1
#
_cell.length_a   1.000
_cell.length_b   1.000
_cell.length_c   1.000
_cell.angle_alpha   90.00
_cell.angle_beta   90.00
_cell.angle_gamma   90.00
#
_symmetry.space_group_name_H-M   'P 1'
#
loop_
_entity.id
_entity.type
_entity.pdbx_description
1 polymer ?
#
loop_
_entity_poly.entity_id
_entity_poly.type
_entity_poly.pdbx_seq_one_letter_code
_entity_poly.pdbx_strand_id
1 'polypeptide(L)'
;MRSVITTVAVGQQRELFRRWTTATDAHPHEALLGILALLHAASSREVRLLLVDDIDPADRPVRLGKRPNPVPLDPASWSVLQRCVAHRENQHTDNPHVVVTRITETGRAPASTAYISHVLDPCGIPPRTLRCTRLSDLVNILDPKLVAAALGMEPEGVVIYLADHVDRTRLPDTLTEKWP
;
A
#
# COMPACT_ATOMS: atom_id res chain seq x y z
N MET A 1 -20.96 -7.31 -12.47
CA MET A 1 -19.82 -6.69 -13.18
C MET A 1 -18.54 -7.22 -12.56
N ARG A 2 -17.75 -8.03 -13.28
CA ARG A 2 -16.38 -8.36 -12.82
C ARG A 2 -15.57 -7.06 -12.92
N SER A 3 -15.14 -6.54 -11.79
CA SER A 3 -14.25 -5.38 -11.75
C SER A 3 -12.94 -5.83 -12.38
N VAL A 4 -12.66 -5.39 -13.61
CA VAL A 4 -11.35 -5.63 -14.25
C VAL A 4 -10.32 -4.98 -13.33
N ILE A 5 -9.47 -5.80 -12.71
CA ILE A 5 -8.40 -5.26 -11.89
C ILE A 5 -7.46 -4.55 -12.86
N THR A 6 -7.18 -3.27 -12.63
CA THR A 6 -6.30 -2.47 -13.48
C THR A 6 -5.03 -2.18 -12.70
N THR A 7 -3.87 -2.40 -13.31
CA THR A 7 -2.57 -1.99 -12.76
C THR A 7 -2.14 -0.65 -13.35
N VAL A 8 -1.28 0.08 -12.64
CA VAL A 8 -0.80 1.39 -13.06
C VAL A 8 0.40 1.21 -13.99
N ALA A 9 0.40 1.86 -15.15
CA ALA A 9 1.52 1.82 -16.09
C ALA A 9 2.79 2.44 -15.47
N VAL A 10 3.97 1.89 -15.78
CA VAL A 10 5.26 2.30 -15.19
C VAL A 10 5.53 3.81 -15.29
N GLY A 11 5.18 4.44 -16.42
CA GLY A 11 5.32 5.90 -16.58
C GLY A 11 4.50 6.70 -15.56
N GLN A 12 3.27 6.25 -15.30
CA GLN A 12 2.40 6.86 -14.30
C GLN A 12 2.85 6.52 -12.86
N GLN A 13 3.38 5.31 -12.62
CA GLN A 13 4.00 4.98 -11.33
C GLN A 13 5.15 5.94 -10.99
N ARG A 14 6.01 6.27 -11.97
CA ARG A 14 7.11 7.23 -11.80
C ARG A 14 6.60 8.63 -11.47
N GLU A 15 5.51 9.05 -12.11
CA GLU A 15 4.90 10.36 -11.82
C GLU A 15 4.36 10.42 -10.39
N LEU A 16 3.59 9.41 -9.99
CA LEU A 16 3.05 9.30 -8.63
C LEU A 16 4.16 9.23 -7.58
N PHE A 17 5.22 8.45 -7.85
CA PHE A 17 6.39 8.38 -6.97
C PHE A 17 7.03 9.75 -6.79
N ARG A 18 7.24 10.53 -7.88
CA ARG A 18 7.77 11.90 -7.77
C ARG A 18 6.84 12.81 -7.00
N ARG A 19 5.54 12.81 -7.31
CA ARG A 19 4.53 13.60 -6.59
C ARG A 19 4.63 13.36 -5.08
N TRP A 20 4.67 12.11 -4.66
CA TRP A 20 4.68 11.81 -3.24
C TRP A 20 6.04 11.96 -2.57
N THR A 21 7.16 11.91 -3.28
CA THR A 21 8.49 11.97 -2.64
C THR A 21 9.10 13.37 -2.68
N THR A 22 8.91 14.11 -3.78
CA THR A 22 9.56 15.41 -3.99
C THR A 22 8.61 16.60 -3.92
N ALA A 23 7.34 16.42 -4.29
CA ALA A 23 6.40 17.54 -4.32
C ALA A 23 5.89 17.88 -2.92
N THR A 24 5.69 19.17 -2.67
CA THR A 24 5.24 19.69 -1.36
C THR A 24 3.75 20.00 -1.32
N ASP A 25 3.05 19.87 -2.45
CA ASP A 25 1.61 20.12 -2.60
C ASP A 25 0.75 18.90 -2.25
N ALA A 26 1.31 17.69 -2.33
CA ALA A 26 0.63 16.48 -1.91
C ALA A 26 0.42 16.46 -0.40
N HIS A 27 -0.82 16.22 0.03
CA HIS A 27 -1.13 16.13 1.46
C HIS A 27 -0.30 14.98 2.09
N PRO A 28 0.22 15.12 3.33
CA PRO A 28 1.05 14.08 3.94
C PRO A 28 0.39 12.69 4.00
N HIS A 29 -0.92 12.63 4.27
CA HIS A 29 -1.69 11.38 4.20
C HIS A 29 -1.79 10.79 2.79
N GLU A 30 -1.91 11.64 1.75
CA GLU A 30 -1.92 11.20 0.34
C GLU A 30 -0.58 10.54 0.02
N ALA A 31 0.52 11.23 0.31
CA ALA A 31 1.86 10.73 0.07
C ALA A 31 2.13 9.42 0.82
N LEU A 32 1.75 9.34 2.10
CA LEU A 32 1.93 8.14 2.92
C LEU A 32 1.17 6.94 2.35
N LEU A 33 -0.13 7.09 2.09
CA LEU A 33 -0.95 6.01 1.57
C LEU A 33 -0.46 5.57 0.18
N GLY A 34 -0.16 6.54 -0.68
CA GLY A 34 0.31 6.30 -2.03
C GLY A 34 1.60 5.49 -2.07
N ILE A 35 2.64 5.95 -1.36
CA ILE A 35 3.96 5.31 -1.37
C ILE A 35 3.94 3.94 -0.71
N LEU A 36 3.27 3.80 0.44
CA LEU A 36 3.18 2.48 1.08
C LEU A 36 2.37 1.49 0.25
N ALA A 37 1.31 1.93 -0.43
CA ALA A 37 0.56 1.05 -1.33
C ALA A 37 1.38 0.67 -2.58
N LEU A 38 2.08 1.62 -3.20
CA LEU A 38 2.82 1.39 -4.44
C LEU A 38 4.11 0.58 -4.24
N LEU A 39 4.86 0.79 -3.16
CA LEU A 39 6.17 0.13 -2.96
C LEU A 39 6.12 -1.04 -1.98
N HIS A 40 5.24 -0.97 -0.98
CA HIS A 40 5.17 -1.95 0.11
C HIS A 40 3.89 -2.79 0.08
N ALA A 41 3.12 -2.66 -1.00
CA ALA A 41 1.80 -3.28 -1.17
C ALA A 41 0.88 -3.03 0.03
N ALA A 42 1.04 -1.94 0.79
CA ALA A 42 0.22 -1.69 1.96
C ALA A 42 -1.25 -1.46 1.60
N SER A 43 -2.15 -1.98 2.43
CA SER A 43 -3.59 -1.78 2.33
C SER A 43 -4.00 -0.50 3.02
N SER A 44 -5.13 0.07 2.61
CA SER A 44 -5.74 1.19 3.33
C SER A 44 -5.97 0.86 4.81
N ARG A 45 -6.25 -0.41 5.16
CA ARG A 45 -6.40 -0.84 6.55
C ARG A 45 -5.09 -0.78 7.33
N GLU A 46 -3.99 -1.27 6.75
CA GLU A 46 -2.65 -1.18 7.38
C GLU A 46 -2.26 0.28 7.62
N VAL A 47 -2.39 1.15 6.61
CA VAL A 47 -2.00 2.57 6.75
C VAL A 47 -2.90 3.31 7.73
N ARG A 48 -4.21 3.05 7.71
CA ARG A 48 -5.19 3.66 8.62
C ARG A 48 -4.96 3.29 10.08
N LEU A 49 -4.49 2.08 10.35
CA LEU A 49 -4.28 1.55 11.70
C LEU A 49 -2.84 1.70 12.18
N LEU A 50 -1.94 2.25 11.36
CA LEU A 50 -0.55 2.43 11.71
C LEU A 50 -0.42 3.36 12.92
N LEU A 51 0.24 2.86 13.97
CA LEU A 51 0.52 3.61 15.19
C LEU A 51 1.91 4.27 15.12
N VAL A 52 2.12 5.30 15.93
CA VAL A 52 3.45 5.91 16.09
C VAL A 52 4.43 4.89 16.70
N ASP A 53 3.97 4.07 17.65
CA ASP A 53 4.78 3.03 18.31
C ASP A 53 5.14 1.85 17.38
N ASP A 54 4.51 1.75 16.21
CA ASP A 54 4.86 0.73 15.20
C ASP A 54 6.11 1.11 14.38
N ILE A 55 6.64 2.33 14.59
CA ILE A 55 7.79 2.89 13.87
C ILE A 55 9.04 2.73 14.73
N ASP A 56 10.03 2.00 14.23
CA ASP A 56 11.35 1.95 14.85
C ASP A 56 12.26 3.01 14.22
N PRO A 57 12.65 4.06 14.96
CA PRO A 57 13.44 5.16 14.41
C PRO A 57 14.92 4.81 14.20
N ALA A 58 15.44 3.75 14.83
CA ALA A 58 16.85 3.39 14.75
C ALA A 58 17.17 2.67 13.44
N ASP A 59 16.36 1.66 13.10
CA ASP A 59 16.62 0.78 11.96
C ASP A 59 15.69 1.03 10.76
N ARG A 60 14.71 1.95 10.90
CA ARG A 60 13.67 2.28 9.92
C ARG A 60 12.67 1.17 9.54
N PRO A 61 12.47 0.06 10.26
CA PRO A 61 11.35 -0.82 9.96
C PRO A 61 10.04 -0.28 10.55
N VAL A 62 8.94 -0.67 9.92
CA VAL A 62 7.58 -0.36 10.38
C VAL A 62 6.76 -1.63 10.51
N ARG A 63 6.02 -1.78 11.61
CA ARG A 63 5.06 -2.87 11.77
C ARG A 63 3.77 -2.53 11.02
N LEU A 64 3.52 -3.23 9.92
CA LEU A 64 2.31 -3.03 9.11
C LEU A 64 1.30 -4.16 9.37
N GLY A 65 0.25 -3.84 10.12
CA GLY A 65 -0.87 -4.75 10.37
C GLY A 65 -0.46 -6.09 10.95
N LYS A 66 -0.78 -7.18 10.25
CA LYS A 66 -0.50 -8.56 10.69
C LYS A 66 0.71 -9.19 9.98
N ARG A 67 1.56 -8.40 9.34
CA ARG A 67 2.77 -8.94 8.70
C ARG A 67 3.64 -9.64 9.75
N PRO A 68 4.22 -10.81 9.43
CA PRO A 68 4.97 -11.60 10.40
C PRO A 68 6.27 -10.91 10.85
N ASN A 69 6.86 -10.08 9.98
CA ASN A 69 8.08 -9.36 10.26
C ASN A 69 7.88 -7.85 10.02
N PRO A 70 8.59 -6.98 10.76
CA PRO A 70 8.65 -5.56 10.46
C PRO A 70 9.13 -5.30 9.01
N VAL A 71 8.55 -4.29 8.37
CA VAL A 71 8.81 -3.97 6.96
C VAL A 71 9.88 -2.89 6.88
N PRO A 72 11.07 -3.18 6.31
CA PRO A 72 12.08 -2.16 6.10
C PRO A 72 11.60 -1.17 5.04
N LEU A 73 11.65 0.12 5.36
CA LEU A 73 11.32 1.18 4.42
C LEU A 73 12.57 1.66 3.70
N ASP A 74 12.48 1.80 2.37
CA ASP A 74 13.51 2.50 1.60
C ASP A 74 13.57 3.99 2.01
N PRO A 75 14.67 4.70 1.73
CA PRO A 75 14.84 6.08 2.17
C PRO A 75 13.72 7.04 1.74
N ALA A 76 13.11 6.83 0.56
CA ALA A 76 12.03 7.69 0.08
C ALA A 76 10.73 7.42 0.84
N SER A 77 10.37 6.16 1.04
CA SER A 77 9.23 5.77 1.88
C SER A 77 9.39 6.23 3.32
N TRP A 78 10.60 6.14 3.87
CA TRP A 78 10.91 6.63 5.21
C TRP A 78 10.71 8.15 5.33
N SER A 79 11.23 8.93 4.39
CA SER A 79 11.07 10.38 4.38
C SER A 79 9.60 10.80 4.30
N VAL A 80 8.80 10.09 3.49
CA VAL A 80 7.35 10.31 3.40
C VAL A 80 6.65 10.04 4.72
N LEU A 81 6.99 8.94 5.40
CA LEU A 81 6.46 8.61 6.72
C LEU A 81 6.81 9.70 7.74
N GLN A 82 8.07 10.14 7.78
CA GLN A 82 8.51 11.20 8.68
C GLN A 82 7.74 12.51 8.45
N ARG A 83 7.47 12.90 7.20
CA ARG A 83 6.64 14.09 6.92
C ARG A 83 5.20 13.92 7.42
N CYS A 84 4.64 12.72 7.35
CA CYS A 84 3.32 12.44 7.91
C CYS A 84 3.31 12.52 9.43
N VAL A 85 4.35 11.99 10.10
CA VAL A 85 4.52 12.10 11.56
C VAL A 85 4.68 13.56 11.98
N ALA A 86 5.53 14.34 11.30
CA ALA A 86 5.69 15.77 11.57
C ALA A 86 4.38 16.56 11.37
N HIS A 87 3.60 16.21 10.34
CA HIS A 87 2.27 16.78 10.15
C HIS A 87 1.32 16.48 11.32
N ARG A 88 1.35 15.25 11.83
CA ARG A 88 0.57 14.82 13.00
C ARG A 88 1.03 15.53 14.28
N GLU A 89 2.32 15.75 14.48
CA GLU A 89 2.86 16.44 15.67
C GLU A 89 2.31 17.87 15.81
N ASN A 90 2.11 18.57 14.70
CA ASN A 90 1.50 19.91 14.67
C ASN A 90 0.03 19.94 15.13
N GLN A 91 -0.63 18.78 15.23
CA GLN A 91 -2.02 18.67 15.69
C GLN A 91 -2.13 18.53 17.22
N HIS A 92 -1.00 18.38 17.93
CA HIS A 92 -0.95 18.28 19.40
C HIS A 92 -1.97 17.29 19.99
N THR A 93 -2.04 16.10 19.39
CA THR A 93 -3.06 15.08 19.67
C THR A 93 -2.49 13.90 20.46
N ASP A 94 -3.32 13.35 21.37
CA ASP A 94 -3.09 12.08 22.08
C ASP A 94 -3.51 10.84 21.25
N ASN A 95 -3.97 11.03 20.01
CA ASN A 95 -4.38 9.93 19.14
C ASN A 95 -3.16 9.10 18.71
N PRO A 96 -3.06 7.80 19.01
CA PRO A 96 -1.82 7.04 18.77
C PRO A 96 -1.54 6.75 17.28
N HIS A 97 -2.48 7.04 16.39
CA HIS A 97 -2.34 6.74 14.96
C HIS A 97 -1.46 7.76 14.25
N VAL A 98 -0.78 7.34 13.19
CA VAL A 98 0.00 8.21 12.30
C VAL A 98 -0.91 9.12 11.48
N VAL A 99 -2.02 8.56 10.96
CA VAL A 99 -3.02 9.31 10.19
C VAL A 99 -4.07 9.87 11.14
N VAL A 100 -4.00 11.18 11.40
CA VAL A 100 -4.95 11.88 12.25
C VAL A 100 -5.63 13.00 11.46
N THR A 101 -6.96 12.96 11.46
CA THR A 101 -7.83 13.96 10.84
C THR A 101 -8.39 14.92 11.88
N ARG A 102 -8.91 16.06 11.45
CA ARG A 102 -9.61 17.02 12.32
C ARG A 102 -10.78 16.41 13.11
N ILE A 103 -11.40 15.33 12.59
CA ILE A 103 -12.48 14.62 13.29
C ILE A 103 -11.93 13.71 14.40
N THR A 104 -10.73 13.18 14.22
CA THR A 104 -10.13 12.17 15.11
C THR A 104 -9.09 12.74 16.06
N GLU A 105 -8.68 14.00 15.90
CA GLU A 105 -7.60 14.64 16.66
C GLU A 105 -7.86 14.73 18.17
N THR A 106 -9.12 14.81 18.60
CA THR A 106 -9.48 14.84 20.03
C THR A 106 -9.74 13.46 20.62
N GLY A 107 -9.78 12.42 19.79
CA GLY A 107 -10.07 11.05 20.19
C GLY A 107 -8.87 10.13 20.05
N ARG A 108 -9.10 8.83 20.29
CA ARG A 108 -8.11 7.77 20.06
C ARG A 108 -8.48 6.82 18.94
N ALA A 109 -9.59 7.07 18.26
CA ALA A 109 -10.04 6.26 17.14
C ALA A 109 -9.20 6.54 15.88
N PRO A 110 -8.93 5.52 15.05
CA PRO A 110 -8.32 5.72 13.74
C PRO A 110 -9.22 6.55 12.81
N ALA A 111 -8.62 7.18 11.79
CA ALA A 111 -9.34 7.81 10.68
C ALA A 111 -10.44 6.90 10.11
N SER A 112 -11.53 7.44 9.55
CA SER A 112 -12.62 6.58 9.04
C SER A 112 -12.19 5.78 7.80
N THR A 113 -12.90 4.69 7.50
CA THR A 113 -12.72 3.92 6.25
C THR A 113 -13.07 4.76 5.02
N ALA A 114 -14.07 5.63 5.13
CA ALA A 114 -14.43 6.58 4.08
C ALA A 114 -13.29 7.56 3.81
N TYR A 115 -12.71 8.16 4.87
CA TYR A 115 -11.58 9.08 4.72
C TYR A 115 -10.43 8.46 3.92
N ILE A 116 -9.93 7.30 4.37
CA ILE A 116 -8.76 6.67 3.74
C ILE A 116 -9.05 6.22 2.29
N SER A 117 -10.31 5.97 1.95
CA SER A 117 -10.71 5.60 0.58
C SER A 117 -10.63 6.78 -0.39
N HIS A 118 -10.82 8.00 0.12
CA HIS A 118 -10.82 9.26 -0.65
C HIS A 118 -9.50 10.03 -0.59
N VAL A 119 -8.55 9.59 0.24
CA VAL A 119 -7.24 10.27 0.40
C VAL A 119 -6.47 10.40 -0.91
N LEU A 120 -6.67 9.50 -1.87
CA LEU A 120 -6.00 9.51 -3.18
C LEU A 120 -6.84 10.11 -4.32
N ASP A 121 -8.02 10.66 -4.03
CA ASP A 121 -8.85 11.33 -5.03
C ASP A 121 -8.09 12.42 -5.81
N PRO A 122 -7.21 13.25 -5.19
CA PRO A 122 -6.44 14.27 -5.91
C PRO A 122 -5.53 13.72 -7.02
N CYS A 123 -5.02 12.49 -6.87
CA CYS A 123 -4.20 11.84 -7.90
C CYS A 123 -4.98 10.88 -8.80
N GLY A 124 -6.30 10.72 -8.57
CA GLY A 124 -7.21 9.95 -9.41
C GLY A 124 -6.98 8.44 -9.41
N ILE A 125 -6.22 7.89 -8.46
CA ILE A 125 -5.88 6.46 -8.40
C ILE A 125 -6.40 5.83 -7.12
N PRO A 126 -7.30 4.84 -7.20
CA PRO A 126 -7.75 4.11 -6.02
C PRO A 126 -6.60 3.40 -5.29
N PRO A 127 -6.56 3.38 -3.94
CA PRO A 127 -5.51 2.68 -3.20
C PRO A 127 -5.37 1.19 -3.57
N ARG A 128 -6.51 0.56 -3.89
CA ARG A 128 -6.54 -0.84 -4.35
C ARG A 128 -5.73 -1.02 -5.64
N THR A 129 -5.80 -0.10 -6.59
CA THR A 129 -5.06 -0.17 -7.87
C THR A 129 -3.54 -0.16 -7.63
N LEU A 130 -3.05 0.67 -6.71
CA LEU A 130 -1.63 0.69 -6.34
C LEU A 130 -1.19 -0.63 -5.68
N ARG A 131 -1.99 -1.13 -4.72
CA ARG A 131 -1.71 -2.42 -4.09
C ARG A 131 -1.75 -3.57 -5.09
N CYS A 132 -2.71 -3.59 -6.03
CA CYS A 132 -2.77 -4.57 -7.13
C CYS A 132 -1.51 -4.51 -7.99
N THR A 133 -1.07 -3.31 -8.36
CA THR A 133 0.15 -3.08 -9.15
C THR A 133 1.35 -3.72 -8.46
N ARG A 134 1.57 -3.39 -7.18
CA ARG A 134 2.71 -3.93 -6.45
C ARG A 134 2.62 -5.44 -6.23
N LEU A 135 1.44 -5.97 -5.93
CA LEU A 135 1.24 -7.42 -5.80
C LEU A 135 1.53 -8.16 -7.10
N SER A 136 1.04 -7.64 -8.22
CA SER A 136 1.30 -8.19 -9.55
C SER A 136 2.81 -8.22 -9.85
N ASP A 137 3.52 -7.14 -9.56
CA ASP A 137 4.97 -7.07 -9.76
C ASP A 137 5.71 -8.07 -8.86
N LEU A 138 5.31 -8.19 -7.60
CA LEU A 138 5.94 -9.11 -6.65
C LEU A 138 5.77 -10.57 -7.06
N VAL A 139 4.58 -11.00 -7.50
CA VAL A 139 4.38 -12.40 -7.91
C VAL A 139 5.02 -12.75 -9.25
N ASN A 140 5.32 -11.74 -10.07
CA ASN A 140 6.10 -11.96 -11.28
C ASN A 140 7.57 -12.29 -10.93
N ILE A 141 8.04 -11.90 -9.75
CA ILE A 141 9.43 -12.09 -9.30
C ILE A 141 9.55 -13.22 -8.25
N LEU A 142 8.51 -13.44 -7.43
CA LEU A 142 8.51 -14.37 -6.30
C LEU A 142 7.31 -15.33 -6.34
N ASP A 143 7.42 -16.45 -5.62
CA ASP A 143 6.30 -17.38 -5.45
C ASP A 143 5.09 -16.69 -4.75
N PRO A 144 3.85 -16.86 -5.25
CA PRO A 144 2.67 -16.23 -4.66
C PRO A 144 2.42 -16.56 -3.18
N LYS A 145 2.78 -17.76 -2.69
CA LYS A 145 2.66 -18.11 -1.26
C LYS A 145 3.70 -17.38 -0.42
N LEU A 146 4.91 -17.18 -0.95
CA LEU A 146 5.93 -16.37 -0.30
C LEU A 146 5.49 -14.91 -0.19
N VAL A 147 4.90 -14.36 -1.27
CA VAL A 147 4.32 -13.00 -1.26
C VAL A 147 3.18 -12.91 -0.24
N ALA A 148 2.29 -13.90 -0.19
CA ALA A 148 1.22 -13.96 0.80
C ALA A 148 1.77 -13.93 2.23
N ALA A 149 2.72 -14.81 2.54
CA ALA A 149 3.36 -14.91 3.85
C ALA A 149 4.04 -13.60 4.26
N ALA A 150 4.82 -12.98 3.37
CA ALA A 150 5.51 -11.72 3.64
C ALA A 150 4.54 -10.56 3.93
N LEU A 151 3.37 -10.55 3.28
CA LEU A 151 2.34 -9.52 3.45
C LEU A 151 1.31 -9.86 4.54
N GLY A 152 1.46 -10.98 5.25
CA GLY A 152 0.50 -11.43 6.27
C GLY A 152 -0.89 -11.72 5.69
N MET A 153 -0.94 -12.19 4.44
CA MET A 153 -2.15 -12.57 3.74
C MET A 153 -2.32 -14.09 3.79
N GLU A 154 -3.58 -14.54 3.84
CA GLU A 154 -3.88 -15.94 3.50
C GLU A 154 -3.48 -16.21 2.03
N PRO A 155 -2.93 -17.41 1.70
CA PRO A 155 -2.49 -17.73 0.35
C PRO A 155 -3.54 -17.47 -0.73
N GLU A 156 -4.81 -17.77 -0.46
CA GLU A 156 -5.94 -17.56 -1.37
C GLU A 156 -6.22 -16.06 -1.59
N GLY A 157 -5.88 -15.23 -0.62
CA GLY A 157 -6.09 -13.78 -0.67
C GLY A 157 -5.26 -13.08 -1.74
N VAL A 158 -4.11 -13.66 -2.14
CA VAL A 158 -3.27 -13.11 -3.22
C VAL A 158 -3.91 -13.36 -4.58
N VAL A 159 -4.58 -14.51 -4.77
CA VAL A 159 -5.19 -14.92 -6.05
C VAL A 159 -6.20 -13.88 -6.56
N ILE A 160 -6.95 -13.24 -5.66
CA ILE A 160 -7.90 -12.17 -6.01
C ILE A 160 -7.21 -11.01 -6.74
N TYR A 161 -5.94 -10.73 -6.44
CA TYR A 161 -5.18 -9.66 -7.09
C TYR A 161 -4.55 -10.11 -8.41
N LEU A 162 -4.44 -11.42 -8.64
CA LEU A 162 -3.77 -12.01 -9.79
C LEU A 162 -4.71 -12.46 -10.90
N ALA A 163 -6.00 -12.57 -10.63
CA ALA A 163 -6.98 -13.20 -11.52
C ALA A 163 -6.98 -12.66 -12.97
N ASP A 164 -6.47 -11.44 -13.19
CA ASP A 164 -6.37 -10.82 -14.52
C ASP A 164 -4.91 -10.54 -14.98
N HIS A 165 -3.88 -10.90 -14.21
CA HIS A 165 -2.47 -10.50 -14.45
C HIS A 165 -1.45 -11.64 -14.41
N VAL A 166 -1.89 -12.91 -14.46
CA VAL A 166 -0.95 -14.03 -14.64
C VAL A 166 -0.33 -13.94 -16.04
N ASP A 167 1.00 -13.94 -16.09
CA ASP A 167 1.75 -14.00 -17.35
C ASP A 167 1.29 -15.22 -18.18
N ARG A 168 0.76 -14.98 -19.38
CA ARG A 168 0.30 -16.04 -20.28
C ARG A 168 1.41 -17.00 -20.69
N THR A 169 2.67 -16.55 -20.68
CA THR A 169 3.84 -17.38 -21.01
C THR A 169 4.22 -18.36 -19.89
N ARG A 170 3.65 -18.19 -18.69
CA ARG A 170 3.80 -19.12 -17.55
C ARG A 170 2.70 -20.18 -17.49
N LEU A 171 1.69 -20.09 -18.35
CA LEU A 171 0.70 -21.16 -18.51
C LEU A 171 1.29 -22.19 -19.49
N PRO A 172 1.27 -23.49 -19.17
CA PRO A 172 1.64 -24.50 -20.15
C PRO A 172 0.70 -24.41 -21.36
N ASP A 173 1.23 -24.48 -22.58
CA ASP A 173 0.50 -24.45 -23.87
C ASP A 173 -0.49 -25.63 -24.06
N THR A 174 -0.80 -26.37 -23.01
CA THR A 174 -1.60 -27.59 -23.05
C THR A 174 -3.09 -27.27 -22.99
N LEU A 175 -3.64 -26.72 -24.08
CA LEU A 175 -5.02 -26.97 -24.50
C LEU A 175 -5.12 -27.33 -25.98
N THR A 176 -4.04 -27.87 -26.56
CA THR A 176 -4.03 -28.45 -27.91
C THR A 176 -3.84 -29.98 -27.90
N GLU A 177 -4.29 -30.67 -26.85
CA GLU A 177 -4.55 -32.11 -26.96
C GLU A 177 -6.03 -32.32 -27.26
N LYS A 178 -6.31 -32.44 -28.57
CA LYS A 178 -7.51 -33.13 -29.04
C LYS A 178 -7.44 -34.57 -28.53
N TRP A 179 -8.33 -34.91 -27.61
CA TRP A 179 -8.56 -36.29 -27.22
C TRP A 179 -9.17 -37.07 -28.40
N PRO A 180 -8.72 -38.32 -28.67
CA PRO A 180 -9.26 -39.16 -29.74
C PRO A 180 -10.71 -39.60 -29.51
#